data_AF-A0A8J8TPF3-F1
#
_entry.id   AF-A0A8J8TPF3-F1
#
_cell.length_a   1.000
_cell.length_b   1.000
_cell.length_c   1.000
_cell.angle_alpha   90.00
_cell.angle_beta   90.00
_cell.angle_gamma   90.00
#
_symmetry.space_group_name_H-M   'P 1'
#
loop_
_entity.id
_entity.type
_entity.pdbx_description
1 polymer ?
#
loop_
_entity_poly.entity_id
_entity_poly.type
_entity_poly.pdbx_seq_one_letter_code
_entity_poly.pdbx_strand_id
1 'polypeptide(L)'
;MASEPTPHDYGETGVEEYDDSTETDESGISWKMGITAAVMGLIIGGFGAWATSNLGIAILAFLALWAGATYYLYQKPIPSAAIGSGLWITALVMLLTPVLFYLPVILGDGAGESAEAAGTFVGGILGLIIWGIVFTVGAIVVAAIGWAFKRRADNKLENKST
;
A
#
# COMPACT_ATOMS: atom_id res chain seq x y z
N MET A 1 -24.45 -46.55 -38.65
CA MET A 1 -24.62 -45.09 -38.52
C MET A 1 -24.23 -44.74 -37.10
N ALA A 2 -23.00 -44.26 -36.90
CA ALA A 2 -22.51 -43.83 -35.60
C ALA A 2 -22.89 -42.35 -35.42
N SER A 3 -23.63 -42.03 -34.35
CA SER A 3 -23.94 -40.66 -33.95
C SER A 3 -22.67 -40.02 -33.39
N GLU A 4 -22.23 -38.93 -34.02
CA GLU A 4 -21.19 -38.07 -33.47
C GLU A 4 -21.65 -37.46 -32.14
N PRO A 5 -20.84 -37.48 -31.07
CA PRO A 5 -21.13 -36.72 -29.87
C PRO A 5 -20.92 -35.22 -30.13
N THR A 6 -21.92 -34.42 -29.81
CA THR A 6 -21.89 -32.95 -29.83
C THR A 6 -20.84 -32.39 -28.87
N PRO A 7 -20.25 -31.22 -29.16
CA PRO A 7 -19.21 -30.61 -28.33
C PRO A 7 -19.78 -30.24 -26.96
N HIS A 8 -19.05 -30.61 -25.90
CA HIS A 8 -19.27 -30.05 -24.57
C HIS A 8 -18.81 -28.59 -24.57
N ASP A 9 -19.78 -27.70 -24.48
CA ASP A 9 -19.61 -26.30 -24.11
C ASP A 9 -19.09 -26.24 -22.67
N TYR A 10 -17.79 -25.94 -22.53
CA TYR A 10 -17.19 -25.71 -21.22
C TYR A 10 -17.58 -24.31 -20.79
N GLY A 11 -18.69 -24.27 -20.06
CA GLY A 11 -19.23 -23.08 -19.41
C GLY A 11 -18.11 -22.20 -18.87
N GLU A 12 -18.05 -20.99 -19.44
CA GLU A 12 -17.98 -19.73 -18.71
C GLU A 12 -17.76 -19.97 -17.21
N THR A 13 -16.49 -19.98 -16.79
CA THR A 13 -16.18 -19.70 -15.40
C THR A 13 -16.68 -18.29 -15.17
N GLY A 14 -17.86 -18.19 -14.55
CA GLY A 14 -18.44 -16.96 -14.03
C GLY A 14 -17.46 -16.32 -13.06
N VAL A 15 -16.49 -15.60 -13.61
CA VAL A 15 -15.99 -14.41 -12.98
C VAL A 15 -17.19 -13.49 -13.02
N GLU A 16 -17.92 -13.41 -11.89
CA GLU A 16 -18.88 -12.34 -11.71
C GLU A 16 -18.17 -11.06 -12.14
N GLU A 17 -18.57 -10.56 -13.30
CA GLU A 17 -18.22 -9.24 -13.78
C GLU A 17 -18.86 -8.31 -12.75
N TYR A 18 -18.11 -8.00 -11.70
CA TYR A 18 -18.51 -7.02 -10.72
C TYR A 18 -18.63 -5.74 -11.52
N ASP A 19 -19.86 -5.46 -11.92
CA ASP A 19 -20.27 -4.28 -12.65
C ASP A 19 -19.93 -3.10 -11.74
N ASP A 20 -18.71 -2.63 -11.90
CA ASP A 20 -18.21 -1.35 -11.42
C ASP A 20 -18.76 -0.27 -12.37
N SER A 21 -20.07 -0.39 -12.67
CA SER A 21 -20.89 0.74 -13.04
C SER A 21 -20.80 1.67 -11.84
N THR A 22 -19.98 2.67 -12.08
CA THR A 22 -19.97 3.90 -11.33
C THR A 22 -21.40 4.42 -11.38
N GLU A 23 -22.19 4.13 -10.36
CA GLU A 23 -23.22 5.06 -9.88
C GLU A 23 -22.46 6.34 -9.52
N THR A 24 -22.11 7.10 -10.55
CA THR A 24 -21.96 8.54 -10.44
C THR A 24 -23.35 9.03 -10.13
N ASP A 25 -23.64 9.18 -8.83
CA ASP A 25 -24.71 10.08 -8.41
C ASP A 25 -24.53 11.39 -9.19
N GLU A 26 -25.64 12.01 -9.60
CA GLU A 26 -25.74 13.20 -10.46
C GLU A 26 -24.88 14.41 -10.01
N SER A 27 -24.18 14.31 -8.88
CA SER A 27 -23.25 15.28 -8.31
C SER A 27 -21.80 15.21 -8.84
N GLY A 28 -21.44 14.23 -9.68
CA GLY A 28 -20.06 14.08 -10.20
C GLY A 28 -19.03 13.60 -9.17
N ILE A 29 -19.47 13.29 -7.95
CA ILE A 29 -18.66 12.70 -6.87
C ILE A 29 -18.88 11.19 -6.86
N SER A 30 -17.83 10.42 -7.13
CA SER A 30 -17.88 8.96 -6.97
C SER A 30 -17.74 8.60 -5.49
N TRP A 31 -18.87 8.32 -4.84
CA TRP A 31 -18.91 7.92 -3.42
C TRP A 31 -18.03 6.69 -3.14
N LYS A 32 -18.05 5.69 -4.05
CA LYS A 32 -17.20 4.49 -4.00
C LYS A 32 -15.70 4.84 -3.99
N MET A 33 -15.29 5.82 -4.80
CA MET A 33 -13.90 6.32 -4.80
C MET A 33 -13.55 7.00 -3.48
N GLY A 34 -14.43 7.87 -2.98
CA GLY A 34 -14.24 8.57 -1.71
C GLY A 34 -13.97 7.62 -0.55
N ILE A 35 -14.81 6.59 -0.40
CA ILE A 35 -14.64 5.55 0.63
C ILE A 35 -13.33 4.80 0.43
N THR A 36 -13.04 4.35 -0.80
CA THR A 36 -11.82 3.57 -1.09
C THR A 36 -10.56 4.37 -0.75
N ALA A 37 -10.51 5.63 -1.18
CA ALA A 37 -9.40 6.52 -0.89
C ALA A 37 -9.24 6.77 0.62
N ALA A 38 -10.34 7.00 1.34
CA ALA A 38 -10.32 7.24 2.78
C ALA A 38 -9.84 6.00 3.57
N VAL A 39 -10.32 4.80 3.21
CA VAL A 39 -9.91 3.53 3.85
C VAL A 39 -8.43 3.25 3.58
N MET A 40 -7.98 3.37 2.33
CA MET A 40 -6.56 3.20 2.01
C MET A 40 -5.69 4.25 2.68
N GLY A 41 -6.16 5.49 2.74
CA GLY A 41 -5.53 6.55 3.50
C GLY A 41 -5.38 6.19 4.97
N LEU A 42 -6.39 5.58 5.60
CA LEU A 42 -6.34 5.16 7.02
C LEU A 42 -5.26 4.10 7.26
N ILE A 43 -5.11 3.15 6.34
CA ILE A 43 -4.06 2.13 6.40
C ILE A 43 -2.68 2.80 6.34
N ILE A 44 -2.47 3.70 5.37
CA ILE A 44 -1.20 4.41 5.18
C ILE A 44 -0.89 5.31 6.39
N GLY A 45 -1.87 6.10 6.82
CA GLY A 45 -1.75 6.99 7.97
C GLY A 45 -1.47 6.23 9.25
N GLY A 46 -2.23 5.16 9.51
CA GLY A 46 -2.05 4.31 10.69
C GLY A 46 -0.68 3.64 10.72
N PHE A 47 -0.22 3.14 9.57
CA PHE A 47 1.12 2.56 9.46
C PHE A 47 2.23 3.60 9.69
N GLY A 48 2.08 4.80 9.11
CA GLY A 48 3.04 5.88 9.34
C GLY A 48 3.04 6.43 10.76
N ALA A 49 1.89 6.48 11.42
CA ALA A 49 1.77 6.84 12.83
C ALA A 49 2.47 5.83 13.73
N TRP A 50 2.26 4.53 13.46
CA TRP A 50 2.97 3.46 14.16
C TRP A 50 4.48 3.59 13.95
N ALA A 51 4.91 3.82 12.71
CA ALA A 51 6.32 3.95 12.35
C ALA A 51 7.04 5.15 13.00
N THR A 52 6.28 6.18 13.37
CA THR A 52 6.81 7.41 13.98
C THR A 52 6.46 7.55 15.45
N SER A 53 5.91 6.50 16.08
CA SER A 53 5.51 6.48 17.49
C SER A 53 6.64 6.87 18.45
N ASN A 54 7.86 6.38 18.19
CA ASN A 54 9.04 6.68 18.98
C ASN A 54 9.58 8.11 18.81
N LEU A 55 9.14 8.86 17.79
CA LEU A 55 9.59 10.22 17.50
C LEU A 55 8.71 11.29 18.15
N GLY A 56 7.61 10.90 18.83
CA GLY A 56 6.68 11.83 19.45
C GLY A 56 5.80 12.63 18.47
N ILE A 57 5.89 12.35 17.16
CA ILE A 57 5.13 13.05 16.11
C ILE A 57 4.01 12.19 15.50
N ALA A 58 3.65 11.06 16.13
CA ALA A 58 2.73 10.07 15.57
C ALA A 58 1.38 10.64 15.09
N ILE A 59 0.79 11.55 15.86
CA ILE A 59 -0.50 12.18 15.52
C ILE A 59 -0.35 13.08 14.28
N LEU A 60 0.72 13.87 14.22
CA LEU A 60 0.99 14.75 13.08
C LEU A 60 1.30 13.93 11.82
N ALA A 61 2.12 12.88 11.95
CA ALA A 61 2.43 11.95 10.87
C ALA A 61 1.17 11.23 10.37
N PHE A 62 0.30 10.76 11.29
CA PHE A 62 -0.99 10.17 10.96
C PHE A 62 -1.82 11.11 10.10
N LEU A 63 -2.07 12.32 10.58
CA LEU A 63 -2.95 13.27 9.90
C LEU A 63 -2.38 13.68 8.55
N ALA A 64 -1.08 13.95 8.48
CA ALA A 64 -0.42 14.34 7.23
C ALA A 64 -0.47 13.22 6.18
N LEU A 65 -0.12 11.98 6.57
CA LEU A 65 -0.14 10.83 5.67
C LEU A 65 -1.57 10.43 5.30
N TRP A 66 -2.49 10.42 6.26
CA TRP A 66 -3.89 10.10 6.02
C TRP A 66 -4.53 11.09 5.04
N ALA A 67 -4.44 12.39 5.32
CA ALA A 67 -5.04 13.42 4.49
C ALA A 67 -4.37 13.48 3.11
N GLY A 68 -3.03 13.45 3.08
CA GLY A 68 -2.25 13.48 1.84
C GLY A 68 -2.50 12.26 0.95
N ALA A 69 -2.48 11.05 1.51
CA ALA A 69 -2.77 9.83 0.77
C ALA A 69 -4.23 9.79 0.30
N THR A 70 -5.19 10.11 1.18
CA THR A 70 -6.61 10.15 0.80
C THR A 70 -6.84 11.11 -0.36
N TYR A 71 -6.29 12.33 -0.28
CA TYR A 71 -6.41 13.32 -1.35
C TYR A 71 -5.79 12.83 -2.66
N TYR A 72 -4.58 12.27 -2.62
CA TYR A 72 -3.90 11.72 -3.80
C TYR A 72 -4.67 10.54 -4.42
N LEU A 73 -5.20 9.64 -3.59
CA LEU A 73 -5.92 8.45 -4.04
C LEU A 73 -7.30 8.77 -4.61
N TYR A 74 -7.96 9.81 -4.09
CA TYR A 74 -9.25 10.26 -4.61
C TYR A 74 -9.17 10.79 -6.06
N GLN A 75 -8.00 11.27 -6.49
CA GLN A 75 -7.78 11.74 -7.87
C GLN A 75 -7.62 10.60 -8.89
N LYS A 76 -7.70 9.34 -8.47
CA LYS A 76 -7.57 8.20 -9.38
C LYS A 76 -8.87 8.00 -10.18
N PRO A 77 -8.79 7.44 -11.40
CA PRO A 77 -9.94 7.32 -12.27
C PRO A 77 -10.95 6.27 -11.80
N ILE A 78 -10.48 5.18 -11.17
CA ILE A 78 -11.33 4.08 -10.67
C ILE A 78 -10.80 3.51 -9.33
N PRO A 79 -11.67 2.95 -8.48
CA PRO A 79 -11.29 2.51 -7.13
C PRO A 79 -10.14 1.49 -7.10
N SER A 80 -10.12 0.58 -8.08
CA SER A 80 -9.03 -0.41 -8.20
C SER A 80 -7.65 0.22 -8.45
N ALA A 81 -7.59 1.34 -9.20
CA ALA A 81 -6.36 2.10 -9.39
C ALA A 81 -5.91 2.82 -8.11
N ALA A 82 -6.87 3.27 -7.29
CA ALA A 82 -6.59 3.83 -5.97
C ALA A 82 -6.02 2.78 -5.01
N ILE A 83 -6.60 1.58 -4.95
CA ILE A 83 -6.07 0.48 -4.14
C ILE A 83 -4.63 0.14 -4.57
N GLY A 84 -4.41 -0.05 -5.87
CA GLY A 84 -3.07 -0.35 -6.40
C GLY A 84 -2.04 0.72 -6.02
N SER A 85 -2.38 1.99 -6.20
CA SER A 85 -1.51 3.11 -5.83
C SER A 85 -1.29 3.21 -4.30
N GLY A 86 -2.32 2.97 -3.50
CA GLY A 86 -2.23 3.02 -2.04
C GLY A 86 -1.33 1.91 -1.47
N LEU A 87 -1.35 0.72 -2.08
CA LEU A 87 -0.43 -0.36 -1.74
C LEU A 87 1.02 -0.01 -2.08
N TRP A 88 1.27 0.65 -3.22
CA TRP A 88 2.60 1.17 -3.54
C TRP A 88 3.10 2.20 -2.52
N ILE A 89 2.25 3.15 -2.11
CA ILE A 89 2.59 4.10 -1.05
C ILE A 89 2.91 3.36 0.25
N THR A 90 2.08 2.39 0.63
CA THR A 90 2.30 1.57 1.83
C THR A 90 3.64 0.85 1.79
N ALA A 91 3.98 0.23 0.65
CA ALA A 91 5.27 -0.44 0.45
C ALA A 91 6.45 0.53 0.59
N LEU A 92 6.33 1.76 0.09
CA LEU A 92 7.35 2.79 0.27
C LEU A 92 7.51 3.19 1.75
N VAL A 93 6.41 3.39 2.48
CA VAL A 93 6.47 3.69 3.92
C VAL A 93 7.09 2.53 4.68
N MET A 94 6.79 1.27 4.32
CA MET A 94 7.43 0.08 4.89
C MET A 94 8.95 0.09 4.69
N LEU A 95 9.43 0.41 3.49
CA LEU A 95 10.87 0.48 3.21
C LEU A 95 11.57 1.57 4.03
N LEU A 96 10.90 2.70 4.25
CA LEU A 96 11.46 3.80 5.05
C LEU A 96 11.42 3.53 6.55
N THR A 97 10.54 2.65 7.01
CA THR A 97 10.29 2.41 8.44
C THR A 97 11.56 2.00 9.22
N PRO A 98 12.34 0.99 8.80
CA PRO A 98 13.58 0.63 9.49
C PRO A 98 14.55 1.81 9.64
N VAL A 99 14.68 2.63 8.60
CA VAL A 99 15.55 3.81 8.61
C VAL A 99 15.05 4.81 9.65
N LEU A 100 13.75 5.12 9.66
CA LEU A 100 13.16 6.06 10.61
C LEU A 100 13.30 5.60 12.07
N PHE A 101 13.24 4.29 12.33
CA PHE A 101 13.41 3.74 13.69
C PHE A 101 14.86 3.71 14.14
N TYR A 102 15.78 3.23 13.30
CA TYR A 102 17.14 2.94 13.72
C TYR A 102 18.11 4.09 13.49
N LEU A 103 17.84 4.99 12.55
CA LEU A 103 18.73 6.12 12.29
C LEU A 103 18.88 7.06 13.50
N PRO A 104 17.81 7.43 14.25
CA PRO A 104 17.96 8.22 15.47
C PRO A 104 18.78 7.52 16.56
N VAL A 105 18.70 6.19 16.64
CA VAL A 105 19.48 5.39 17.61
C VAL A 105 20.96 5.37 17.22
N ILE A 106 21.25 5.25 15.93
CA ILE A 106 22.62 5.22 15.38
C ILE A 106 23.28 6.60 15.46
N LEU A 107 22.51 7.67 15.23
CA LEU A 107 22.99 9.06 15.24
C LEU A 107 22.86 9.74 16.62
N GLY A 108 22.24 9.08 17.60
CA GLY A 108 22.09 9.60 18.96
C GLY A 108 23.45 9.70 19.68
N ASP A 109 23.56 10.68 20.59
CA ASP A 109 24.82 11.07 21.24
C ASP A 109 25.58 9.88 21.85
N GLY A 110 26.88 9.83 21.56
CA GLY A 110 27.86 9.07 22.35
C GLY A 110 28.41 7.79 21.74
N ALA A 111 28.34 7.58 20.42
CA ALA A 111 28.99 6.43 19.78
C ALA A 111 30.49 6.36 20.14
N GLY A 112 30.84 5.51 21.12
CA GLY A 112 32.22 5.31 21.60
C GLY A 112 32.57 5.97 22.93
N GLU A 113 31.65 6.69 23.60
CA GLU A 113 31.91 7.32 24.90
C GLU A 113 31.80 6.33 26.09
N SER A 114 31.11 5.21 25.89
CA SER A 114 30.99 4.13 26.86
C SER A 114 30.78 2.77 26.18
N ALA A 115 31.02 1.68 26.92
CA ALA A 115 30.71 0.32 26.44
C ALA A 115 29.21 0.13 26.16
N GLU A 116 28.36 0.81 26.93
CA GLU A 116 26.91 0.83 26.74
C GLU A 116 26.52 1.51 25.42
N ALA A 117 27.10 2.68 25.13
CA ALA A 117 26.82 3.41 23.90
C ALA A 117 27.32 2.65 22.65
N ALA A 118 28.48 1.99 22.75
CA ALA A 118 28.96 1.10 21.70
C ALA A 118 28.01 -0.09 21.47
N GLY A 119 27.47 -0.68 22.54
CA GLY A 119 26.46 -1.73 22.46
C GLY A 119 25.18 -1.29 21.76
N THR A 120 24.66 -0.11 22.12
CA THR A 120 23.47 0.49 21.48
C THR A 120 23.69 0.80 20.01
N PHE A 121 24.85 1.34 19.65
CA PHE A 121 25.21 1.61 18.25
C PHE A 121 25.26 0.32 17.41
N VAL A 122 25.98 -0.71 17.88
CA VAL A 122 26.06 -2.00 17.19
C VAL A 122 24.67 -2.65 17.11
N GLY A 123 23.91 -2.63 18.20
CA GLY A 123 22.53 -3.11 18.23
C GLY A 123 21.62 -2.38 17.25
N GLY A 124 21.79 -1.07 17.10
CA GLY A 124 21.06 -0.24 16.13
C GLY A 124 21.36 -0.63 14.69
N ILE A 125 22.63 -0.84 14.34
CA ILE A 125 23.04 -1.31 13.00
C ILE A 125 22.49 -2.71 12.71
N LEU A 126 22.65 -3.65 13.65
CA LEU A 126 22.13 -5.01 13.48
C LEU A 126 20.60 -5.00 13.34
N GLY A 127 19.91 -4.21 14.16
CA GLY A 127 18.48 -4.00 14.07
C GLY A 127 18.05 -3.45 12.71
N LEU A 128 18.73 -2.41 12.21
CA LEU A 128 18.49 -1.84 10.89
C LEU A 128 18.63 -2.88 9.78
N ILE A 129 19.65 -3.74 9.83
CA ILE A 129 19.88 -4.78 8.82
C ILE A 129 18.78 -5.85 8.89
N ILE A 130 18.52 -6.39 10.08
CA ILE A 130 17.56 -7.49 10.28
C ILE A 130 16.14 -7.02 9.91
N TRP A 131 15.67 -5.94 10.52
CA TRP A 131 14.34 -5.41 10.23
C TRP A 131 14.27 -4.80 8.84
N GLY A 132 15.37 -4.22 8.33
CA GLY A 132 15.49 -3.77 6.94
C GLY A 132 15.11 -4.87 5.94
N ILE A 133 15.64 -6.07 6.11
CA ILE A 133 15.31 -7.21 5.25
C ILE A 133 13.84 -7.61 5.42
N VAL A 134 13.33 -7.72 6.65
CA VAL A 134 11.93 -8.09 6.93
C VAL A 134 10.96 -7.12 6.26
N PHE A 135 11.15 -5.82 6.46
CA PHE A 135 10.32 -4.79 5.84
C PHE A 135 10.49 -4.74 4.32
N THR A 136 11.68 -5.02 3.79
CA THR A 136 11.89 -5.12 2.34
C THR A 136 11.09 -6.27 1.74
N VAL A 137 11.11 -7.46 2.35
CA VAL A 137 10.31 -8.60 1.89
C VAL A 137 8.81 -8.28 1.96
N GLY A 138 8.35 -7.69 3.07
CA GLY A 138 6.97 -7.23 3.21
C GLY A 138 6.56 -6.21 2.15
N ALA A 139 7.42 -5.21 1.89
CA ALA A 139 7.20 -4.19 0.87
C ALA A 139 7.11 -4.79 -0.53
N ILE A 140 7.96 -5.78 -0.87
CA ILE A 140 7.89 -6.49 -2.15
C ILE A 140 6.54 -7.19 -2.32
N VAL A 141 6.05 -7.89 -1.30
CA VAL A 141 4.76 -8.57 -1.35
C VAL A 141 3.62 -7.57 -1.54
N VAL A 142 3.60 -6.49 -0.75
CA VAL A 142 2.58 -5.44 -0.85
C VAL A 142 2.62 -4.75 -2.21
N ALA A 143 3.81 -4.44 -2.73
CA ALA A 143 3.99 -3.85 -4.06
C ALA A 143 3.54 -4.80 -5.17
N ALA A 144 3.80 -6.11 -5.06
CA ALA A 144 3.33 -7.11 -6.02
C ALA A 144 1.79 -7.18 -6.06
N ILE A 145 1.13 -7.13 -4.90
CA ILE A 145 -0.34 -7.04 -4.83
C ILE A 145 -0.81 -5.72 -5.46
N GLY A 146 -0.17 -4.60 -5.13
CA GLY A 146 -0.46 -3.29 -5.72
C GLY A 146 -0.32 -3.27 -7.25
N TRP A 147 0.70 -3.93 -7.78
CA TRP A 147 0.88 -4.12 -9.22
C TRP A 147 -0.25 -4.92 -9.86
N ALA A 148 -0.71 -6.00 -9.23
CA ALA A 148 -1.84 -6.77 -9.74
C ALA A 148 -3.14 -5.94 -9.81
N PHE A 149 -3.42 -5.12 -8.79
CA PHE A 149 -4.56 -4.19 -8.81
C PHE A 149 -4.42 -3.11 -9.89
N LYS A 150 -3.22 -2.53 -10.03
CA LYS A 150 -2.94 -1.55 -11.09
C LYS A 150 -3.15 -2.16 -12.48
N ARG A 151 -2.60 -3.36 -12.74
CA ARG A 151 -2.76 -4.05 -14.02
C ARG A 151 -4.23 -4.33 -14.35
N ARG A 152 -5.02 -4.76 -13.36
CA ARG A 152 -6.47 -4.94 -13.54
C ARG A 152 -7.18 -3.63 -13.86
N ALA A 153 -6.78 -2.53 -13.20
CA ALA A 153 -7.35 -1.21 -13.46
C ALA A 153 -7.05 -0.72 -14.87
N ASP A 154 -5.79 -0.84 -15.31
CA ASP A 154 -5.35 -0.42 -16.65
C ASP A 154 -6.14 -1.16 -17.75
N ASN A 155 -6.31 -2.48 -17.63
CA ASN A 155 -7.12 -3.27 -18.57
C ASN A 155 -8.60 -2.81 -18.63
N LYS A 156 -9.19 -2.43 -17.49
CA LYS A 156 -10.58 -1.93 -17.46
C LYS A 156 -10.73 -0.58 -18.15
N LEU A 157 -9.71 0.28 -18.06
CA LEU A 157 -9.72 1.59 -18.70
C LEU A 157 -9.54 1.48 -20.22
N GLU A 158 -8.68 0.56 -20.67
CA GLU A 158 -8.48 0.27 -22.10
C GLU A 158 -9.77 -0.23 -22.75
N ASN A 159 -10.46 -1.19 -22.13
CA ASN A 159 -11.72 -1.73 -22.66
C ASN A 159 -12.85 -0.69 -22.74
N LYS A 160 -12.85 0.36 -21.91
CA LYS A 160 -13.84 1.44 -21.98
C LYS A 160 -13.56 2.45 -23.10
N SER A 161 -12.38 2.39 -23.71
CA SER A 161 -11.95 3.34 -24.76
C SER A 161 -12.10 2.80 -26.18
N THR A 162 -12.53 1.54 -26.34
CA THR A 162 -12.83 0.88 -27.62
C THR A 162 -14.33 0.82 -27.84
#